data_AF-A0A950ZS17-F1
#
_entry.id   AF-A0A950ZS17-F1
#
_cell.length_a   1.000
_cell.length_b   1.000
_cell.length_c   1.000
_cell.angle_alpha   90.00
_cell.angle_beta   90.00
_cell.angle_gamma   90.00
#
_symmetry.space_group_name_H-M   'P 1'
#
loop_
_entity.id
_entity.type
_entity.pdbx_description
1 polymer ?
#
loop_
_entity_poly.entity_id
_entity_poly.type
_entity_poly.pdbx_seq_one_letter_code
_entity_poly.pdbx_strand_id
1 'polypeptide(L)'
;LDRLGTLAMMAEERLSGEALSRMVARTVEIVLQLRFEPITGRRRVSSIFEVTGLEGDVISGQELWKLDTARDRLVWTGIQPRCLERIRAKAIPYALPASEPHTTFERSWV
;
A
#
# COMPACT_ATOMS: atom_id res chain seq x y z
N LEU A 1 -1.85 11.08 -1.43
CA LEU A 1 -0.88 11.60 -0.45
C LEU A 1 -0.99 13.11 -0.25
N ASP A 2 -1.66 13.83 -1.15
CA ASP A 2 -1.65 15.30 -1.28
C ASP A 2 -1.99 16.04 0.01
N ARG A 3 -2.93 15.52 0.81
CA ARG A 3 -3.27 16.11 2.11
C ARG A 3 -2.11 16.12 3.11
N LEU A 4 -1.27 15.07 3.13
CA LEU A 4 -0.06 15.06 3.96
C LEU A 4 0.93 16.12 3.48
N GLY A 5 1.06 16.30 2.16
CA GLY A 5 1.84 17.39 1.56
C GLY A 5 1.35 18.76 2.00
N THR A 6 0.04 19.02 1.86
CA THR A 6 -0.56 20.28 2.31
C THR A 6 -0.35 20.52 3.80
N LEU A 7 -0.59 19.53 4.64
CA LEU A 7 -0.40 19.67 6.10
C LEU A 7 1.07 19.91 6.47
N ALA A 8 2.01 19.23 5.80
CA ALA A 8 3.45 19.45 6.01
C ALA A 8 3.88 20.87 5.61
N MET A 9 3.33 21.42 4.53
CA MET A 9 3.60 22.80 4.10
C MET A 9 3.07 23.87 5.06
N MET A 10 2.08 23.53 5.89
CA MET A 10 1.51 24.41 6.90
C MET A 10 2.28 24.37 8.23
N ALA A 11 3.23 23.44 8.39
CA ALA A 11 4.11 23.41 9.55
C ALA A 11 5.09 24.61 9.50
N GLU A 12 5.50 25.09 10.67
CA GLU A 12 6.43 26.21 10.81
C GLU A 12 7.77 25.94 10.08
N GLU A 13 8.21 24.68 10.14
CA GLU A 13 9.28 24.15 9.30
C GLU A 13 8.70 23.65 7.98
N ARG A 14 8.84 24.45 6.92
CA ARG A 14 8.36 24.12 5.58
C ARG A 14 9.23 23.03 4.95
N LEU A 15 8.85 21.78 5.16
CA LEU A 15 9.50 20.64 4.51
C LEU A 15 9.25 20.71 2.99
N SER A 16 10.32 20.54 2.20
CA SER A 16 10.16 20.39 0.75
C SER A 16 9.38 19.11 0.42
N GLY A 17 8.74 19.07 -0.75
CA GLY A 17 8.05 17.86 -1.22
C GLY A 17 8.97 16.63 -1.27
N GLU A 18 10.23 16.83 -1.67
CA GLU A 18 11.26 15.80 -1.66
C GLU A 18 11.55 15.28 -0.24
N ALA A 19 11.74 16.19 0.73
CA ALA A 19 11.99 15.83 2.11
C ALA A 19 10.82 15.04 2.71
N LEU A 20 9.59 15.41 2.36
CA LEU A 20 8.39 14.67 2.76
C LEU A 20 8.34 13.27 2.13
N SER A 21 8.54 13.12 0.82
CA SER A 21 8.59 11.82 0.14
C SER A 21 9.64 10.92 0.79
N ARG A 22 10.84 11.45 1.06
CA ARG A 22 11.94 10.75 1.73
C ARG A 22 11.60 10.35 3.15
N MET A 23 10.93 11.22 3.91
CA MET A 23 10.48 10.91 5.26
C MET A 23 9.44 9.79 5.24
N VAL A 24 8.43 9.88 4.36
CA VAL A 24 7.38 8.88 4.23
C VAL A 24 7.98 7.53 3.82
N ALA A 25 8.80 7.49 2.77
CA ALA A 25 9.44 6.26 2.30
C ALA A 25 10.33 5.57 3.34
N ARG A 26 10.89 6.33 4.29
CA ARG A 26 11.73 5.80 5.37
C ARG A 26 10.93 5.32 6.59
N THR A 27 9.77 5.91 6.83
CA THR A 27 9.05 5.78 8.12
C THR A 27 7.75 5.01 7.99
N VAL A 28 7.15 4.99 6.81
CA VAL A 28 5.90 4.28 6.53
C VAL A 28 6.24 3.00 5.80
N GLU A 29 5.96 1.85 6.39
CA GLU A 29 6.15 0.56 5.72
C GLU A 29 4.87 0.05 5.04
N ILE A 30 3.71 0.24 5.67
CA ILE A 30 2.43 -0.28 5.16
C ILE A 30 1.38 0.83 5.13
N VAL A 31 0.64 0.90 4.03
CA VAL A 31 -0.50 1.80 3.84
C VAL A 31 -1.77 0.96 3.68
N LEU A 32 -2.73 1.18 4.58
CA LEU A 32 -4.07 0.61 4.50
C LEU A 32 -5.02 1.62 3.87
N GLN A 33 -5.48 1.36 2.65
CA GLN A 33 -6.46 2.25 2.03
C GLN A 33 -7.87 1.86 2.43
N LEU A 34 -8.60 2.80 3.03
CA LEU A 34 -9.99 2.62 3.42
C LEU A 34 -10.92 3.32 2.42
N ARG A 35 -12.02 2.65 2.05
CA ARG A 35 -13.16 3.25 1.35
C ARG A 35 -14.35 3.33 2.29
N PHE A 36 -15.07 4.43 2.24
CA PHE A 36 -16.35 4.56 2.90
C PHE A 36 -17.41 3.87 2.06
N GLU A 37 -18.19 2.98 2.68
CA GLU A 37 -19.30 2.29 2.06
C GLU A 37 -20.61 2.96 2.51
N PRO A 38 -21.27 3.78 1.67
CA PRO A 38 -22.41 4.59 2.09
C PRO A 38 -23.61 3.76 2.54
N ILE A 39 -23.81 2.58 1.93
CA ILE A 39 -24.95 1.70 2.20
C ILE A 39 -24.91 1.18 3.64
N THR A 40 -23.73 0.77 4.10
CA THR A 40 -23.54 0.20 5.44
C THR A 40 -23.05 1.22 6.46
N GLY A 41 -22.56 2.38 6.01
CA GLY A 41 -21.91 3.40 6.83
C GLY A 41 -20.53 3.00 7.34
N ARG A 42 -19.98 1.87 6.89
CA ARG A 42 -18.70 1.33 7.39
C ARG A 42 -17.52 1.79 6.53
N ARG A 43 -16.32 1.75 7.11
CA ARG A 43 -15.08 1.85 6.35
C ARG A 43 -14.55 0.46 6.08
N ARG A 44 -14.19 0.22 4.83
CA ARG A 44 -13.68 -1.06 4.35
C ARG A 44 -12.27 -0.90 3.81
N VAL A 45 -11.39 -1.84 4.13
CA VAL A 45 -10.07 -1.92 3.51
C VAL A 45 -10.24 -2.28 2.03
N SER A 46 -9.77 -1.41 1.15
CA SER A 46 -9.81 -1.61 -0.30
C SER A 46 -8.47 -2.04 -0.88
N SER A 47 -7.38 -1.74 -0.18
CA SER A 47 -6.03 -2.09 -0.62
C SER A 47 -5.06 -2.08 0.57
N ILE A 48 -4.01 -2.88 0.46
CA ILE A 48 -2.88 -2.90 1.40
C ILE A 48 -1.63 -2.77 0.55
N PHE A 49 -0.98 -1.63 0.65
CA PHE A 49 0.22 -1.30 -0.11
C PHE A 49 1.43 -1.31 0.80
N GLU A 50 2.50 -1.98 0.39
CA GLU A 50 3.79 -1.90 1.05
C GLU A 50 4.66 -0.86 0.37
N VAL A 51 5.14 0.09 1.14
CA VAL A 51 6.14 1.06 0.72
C VAL A 51 7.51 0.38 0.79
N THR A 52 8.22 0.33 -0.33
CA THR A 52 9.53 -0.33 -0.42
C THR A 52 10.69 0.66 -0.51
N GLY A 53 10.39 1.95 -0.73
CA GLY A 53 11.37 3.01 -0.70
C GLY A 53 11.02 4.16 -1.64
N LEU A 54 12.05 4.70 -2.30
CA LEU A 54 11.95 5.76 -3.29
C LEU A 54 12.51 5.30 -4.63
N GLU A 55 11.89 5.75 -5.71
CA GLU A 55 12.47 5.78 -7.06
C GLU A 55 12.56 7.25 -7.49
N GLY A 56 13.76 7.82 -7.40
CA GLY A 56 13.93 9.28 -7.43
C GLY A 56 13.18 9.93 -6.25
N ASP A 57 12.24 10.82 -6.54
CA ASP A 57 11.42 11.52 -5.55
C ASP A 57 10.02 10.91 -5.35
N VAL A 58 9.75 9.80 -6.05
CA VAL A 58 8.45 9.12 -6.03
C VAL A 58 8.50 7.94 -5.06
N ILE A 59 7.51 7.86 -4.18
CA ILE A 59 7.34 6.71 -3.28
C ILE A 59 7.04 5.47 -4.11
N SER A 60 7.91 4.47 -3.98
CA SER A 60 7.80 3.18 -4.66
C SER A 60 7.38 2.09 -3.69
N GLY A 61 6.76 1.05 -4.22
CA GLY A 61 6.17 0.00 -3.41
C GLY A 61 5.42 -1.03 -4.22
N GLN A 62 4.68 -1.88 -3.52
CA GLN A 62 3.94 -2.99 -4.11
C GLN A 62 2.57 -3.15 -3.44
N GLU A 63 1.55 -3.39 -4.26
CA GLU A 63 0.22 -3.71 -3.78
C GLU A 63 0.21 -5.16 -3.30
N LEU A 64 0.05 -5.37 -2.00
CA LEU A 64 0.01 -6.68 -1.37
C LEU A 64 -1.40 -7.27 -1.43
N TRP A 65 -2.41 -6.43 -1.27
CA TRP A 65 -3.80 -6.86 -1.32
C TRP A 65 -4.66 -5.87 -2.08
N LYS A 66 -5.62 -6.38 -2.86
CA LYS A 66 -6.54 -5.56 -3.63
C LYS A 66 -7.98 -6.03 -3.44
N LEU A 67 -8.92 -5.09 -3.37
CA LEU A 67 -10.34 -5.42 -3.36
C LEU A 67 -10.78 -5.94 -4.72
N ASP A 68 -11.26 -7.18 -4.75
CA ASP A 68 -12.04 -7.74 -5.84
C ASP A 68 -13.49 -7.28 -5.67
N THR A 69 -13.93 -6.39 -6.55
CA THR A 69 -15.28 -5.82 -6.51
C THR A 69 -16.35 -6.79 -7.01
N ALA A 70 -15.99 -7.80 -7.80
CA ALA A 70 -16.95 -8.79 -8.29
C ALA A 70 -17.26 -9.84 -7.21
N ARG A 71 -16.24 -10.23 -6.42
CA ARG A 71 -16.38 -11.19 -5.31
C ARG A 71 -16.57 -10.53 -3.96
N ASP A 72 -16.59 -9.20 -3.95
CA ASP A 72 -16.66 -8.36 -2.76
C ASP A 72 -15.73 -8.83 -1.63
N ARG A 73 -14.45 -9.04 -1.92
CA ARG A 73 -13.46 -9.48 -0.92
C ARG A 73 -12.06 -8.95 -1.21
N LEU A 74 -11.25 -8.82 -0.17
CA LEU A 74 -9.84 -8.47 -0.33
C LEU A 74 -9.06 -9.72 -0.78
N VAL A 75 -8.30 -9.60 -1.87
CA VAL A 75 -7.56 -10.69 -2.49
C VAL A 75 -6.06 -10.40 -2.42
N TRP A 76 -5.31 -11.43 -2.02
CA TRP A 76 -3.85 -11.41 -1.97
C TRP A 76 -3.27 -11.37 -3.39
N THR A 77 -2.30 -10.49 -3.65
CA THR A 77 -1.74 -10.36 -5.00
C THR A 77 -0.74 -11.46 -5.36
N GLY A 78 -0.27 -12.23 -4.38
CA GLY A 78 0.80 -13.22 -4.56
C GLY A 78 2.21 -12.65 -4.29
N ILE A 79 2.34 -11.33 -4.12
CA ILE A 79 3.63 -10.67 -3.99
C ILE A 79 4.18 -10.85 -2.57
N GLN A 80 5.33 -11.49 -2.42
CA GLN A 80 5.95 -11.65 -1.11
C GLN A 80 6.35 -10.27 -0.52
N PRO A 81 5.86 -9.88 0.68
CA PRO A 81 6.22 -8.61 1.30
C PRO A 81 7.70 -8.58 1.66
N ARG A 82 8.34 -7.42 1.45
CA ARG A 82 9.74 -7.21 1.85
C ARG A 82 9.88 -7.11 3.37
N CYS A 83 8.88 -6.57 4.05
CA CYS A 83 8.86 -6.45 5.50
C CYS A 83 8.91 -7.82 6.23
N LEU A 84 8.64 -8.93 5.54
CA LEU A 84 8.83 -10.27 6.09
C LEU A 84 10.27 -10.56 6.50
N GLU A 85 11.27 -9.93 5.85
CA GLU A 85 12.66 -10.09 6.25
C GLU A 85 12.89 -9.64 7.71
N ARG A 86 12.23 -8.56 8.14
CA ARG A 86 12.28 -8.08 9.52
C ARG A 86 11.56 -9.03 10.48
N ILE A 87 10.48 -9.66 10.05
CA ILE A 87 9.73 -10.66 10.84
C ILE A 87 10.59 -11.92 11.01
N ARG A 88 11.24 -12.39 9.93
CA ARG A 88 12.19 -13.51 9.94
C ARG A 88 13.37 -13.25 10.86
N ALA A 89 13.97 -12.06 10.79
CA ALA A 89 15.11 -11.67 11.63
C ALA A 89 14.78 -11.70 13.13
N LYS A 90 13.50 -11.50 13.49
CA LYS A 90 12.99 -11.59 14.86
C LYS A 90 12.52 -13.00 15.24
N ALA A 91 12.69 -13.99 14.36
CA ALA A 91 12.21 -15.36 14.52
C ALA A 91 10.70 -15.43 14.84
N ILE A 92 9.91 -14.47 14.36
CA ILE A 92 8.45 -14.46 14.55
C ILE A 92 7.84 -15.40 13.50
N PRO A 93 7.08 -16.43 13.91
CA PRO A 93 6.40 -17.31 12.97
C PRO A 93 5.34 -16.54 12.18
N TYR A 94 5.27 -16.78 10.87
CA TYR A 94 4.23 -16.22 10.00
C TYR A 94 3.88 -17.24 8.91
N ALA A 95 2.67 -17.12 8.36
CA ALA A 95 2.23 -17.87 7.19
C ALA A 95 1.78 -16.89 6.10
N LEU A 96 2.14 -17.18 4.86
CA LEU A 96 1.62 -16.44 3.72
C LEU A 96 0.25 -16.99 3.33
N PRO A 97 -0.69 -16.14 2.91
CA PRO A 97 -1.95 -16.58 2.35
C PRO A 97 -1.72 -17.25 0.99
N ALA A 98 -2.61 -18.18 0.62
CA ALA A 98 -2.57 -18.80 -0.70
C ALA A 98 -2.73 -17.72 -1.79
N SER A 99 -1.84 -17.73 -2.78
CA SER A 99 -1.99 -16.91 -3.99
C SER A 99 -3.07 -17.53 -4.88
N GLU A 100 -4.12 -16.78 -5.18
CA GLU A 100 -5.01 -17.14 -6.29
C GLU A 100 -4.31 -16.75 -7.61
N PRO A 101 -4.38 -17.60 -8.66
CA PRO A 101 -3.76 -17.28 -9.94
C PRO A 101 -4.36 -15.98 -10.49
N HIS A 102 -3.49 -14.98 -10.68
CA HIS A 102 -3.84 -13.73 -11.33
C HIS A 102 -4.27 -14.05 -12.77
N THR A 103 -5.56 -13.93 -13.06
CA THR A 103 -6.03 -13.95 -14.44
C THR A 103 -5.49 -12.68 -15.09
N THR A 104 -4.36 -12.81 -15.81
CA THR A 104 -3.84 -11.74 -16.66
C THR A 104 -4.92 -11.43 -17.69
N PHE A 105 -5.68 -10.36 -17.47
CA PHE A 105 -6.52 -9.79 -18.51
C PHE A 105 -5.60 -9.16 -19.56
N GLU A 106 -5.19 -9.98 -20.52
CA GLU A 106 -4.60 -9.54 -21.76
C GLU A 106 -5.66 -8.72 -22.50
N ARG A 107 -5.58 -7.37 -22.37
CA ARG A 107 -6.43 -6.47 -23.14
C ARG A 107 -5.94 -6.52 -24.59
N SER A 108 -6.53 -7.42 -25.38
CA SER A 108 -6.53 -7.31 -26.83
C SER A 108 -7.40 -6.11 -27.20
N TRP A 109 -6.77 -4.98 -27.52
CA TRP A 109 -7.45 -3.91 -28.25
C TRP A 109 -7.58 -4.38 -29.70
N VAL A 110 -8.82 -4.64 -30.12
CA VAL A 110 -9.24 -4.64 -31.53
C VAL A 110 -9.88 -3.28 -31.81
#